data_AF-A0AAD4LZG8-F1
#
_entry.id   AF-A0AAD4LZG8-F1
#
_cell.length_a   1.000
_cell.length_b   1.000
_cell.length_c   1.000
_cell.angle_alpha   90.00
_cell.angle_beta   90.00
_cell.angle_gamma   90.00
#
_symmetry.space_group_name_H-M   'P 1'
#
loop_
_entity.id
_entity.type
_entity.pdbx_description
1 polymer ?
#
loop_
_entity_poly.entity_id
_entity_poly.type
_entity_poly.pdbx_seq_one_letter_code
_entity_poly.pdbx_strand_id
1 'polypeptide(L)'
;LRGYITPNAVWHMGGLFGRSTFAYIAFDVESTNLVYLKDFWQTDLPGIQKEGDVYCKLHDAQVPNIPKLGLAGDVPLSPECAVIASFAAQRTRTQDYLKMPDGEHKWCPGQPHVDPYVHYRLVLETLGKPLSTFKSTRQLCEVIWDAIIGKECGFILMECVLMGWDSSLSSI
;
A
#
# COMPACT_ATOMS: atom_id res chain seq x y z
N LEU A 1 -17.71 2.83 -7.69
CA LEU A 1 -16.86 2.07 -6.74
C LEU A 1 -16.61 0.70 -7.34
N ARG A 2 -15.35 0.31 -7.49
CA ARG A 2 -14.99 -1.01 -8.04
C ARG A 2 -15.04 -2.06 -6.94
N GLY A 3 -15.76 -3.14 -7.20
CA GLY A 3 -15.99 -4.23 -6.24
C GLY A 3 -14.91 -5.30 -6.32
N TYR A 4 -14.39 -5.74 -5.17
CA TYR A 4 -13.41 -6.83 -5.07
C TYR A 4 -13.89 -7.87 -4.07
N ILE A 5 -13.74 -9.14 -4.43
CA ILE A 5 -13.99 -10.27 -3.52
C ILE A 5 -12.63 -10.82 -3.08
N THR A 6 -12.37 -10.82 -1.78
CA THR A 6 -11.09 -11.23 -1.22
C THR A 6 -11.26 -12.45 -0.31
N PRO A 7 -10.35 -13.45 -0.37
CA PRO A 7 -10.21 -14.42 0.70
C PRO A 7 -9.51 -13.77 1.91
N ASN A 8 -9.02 -14.57 2.86
CA ASN A 8 -8.11 -14.09 3.90
C ASN A 8 -6.87 -13.42 3.27
N ALA A 9 -6.33 -12.42 3.96
CA ALA A 9 -5.13 -11.73 3.53
C ALA A 9 -3.98 -12.74 3.33
N VAL A 10 -3.33 -12.68 2.17
CA VAL A 10 -2.13 -13.48 1.90
C VAL A 10 -0.93 -12.98 2.70
N TRP A 11 -0.97 -11.71 3.09
CA TRP A 11 0.01 -11.10 3.95
C TRP A 11 -0.63 -9.96 4.75
N HIS A 12 -0.17 -9.76 5.98
CA HIS A 12 -0.56 -8.63 6.81
C HIS A 12 0.60 -8.25 7.74
N MET A 13 0.72 -6.97 8.05
CA MET A 13 1.61 -6.53 9.13
C MET A 13 1.02 -6.98 10.48
N GLY A 14 1.73 -7.84 11.21
CA GLY A 14 1.29 -8.36 12.52
C GLY A 14 1.42 -7.38 13.69
N GLY A 15 1.88 -6.15 13.45
CA GLY A 15 2.01 -5.13 14.49
C GLY A 15 0.65 -4.53 14.88
N LEU A 16 0.40 -4.37 16.18
CA LEU A 16 -0.80 -3.71 16.71
C LEU A 16 -0.84 -2.19 16.42
N PHE A 17 0.30 -1.61 16.05
CA PHE A 17 0.47 -0.18 15.81
C PHE A 17 1.14 0.03 14.45
N GLY A 18 0.71 1.06 13.71
CA GLY A 18 1.28 1.44 12.42
C GLY A 18 0.26 1.42 11.29
N ARG A 19 0.76 1.21 10.05
CA ARG A 19 0.00 1.38 8.80
C ARG A 19 -1.06 0.30 8.53
N SER A 20 -1.14 -0.75 9.36
CA SER A 20 -2.13 -1.85 9.25
C SER A 20 -2.31 -2.31 7.80
N THR A 21 -1.20 -2.70 7.17
CA THR A 21 -1.15 -3.10 5.76
C THR A 21 -1.62 -4.53 5.62
N PHE A 22 -2.61 -4.75 4.76
CA PHE A 22 -3.09 -6.06 4.32
C PHE A 22 -2.92 -6.19 2.82
N ALA A 23 -2.53 -7.37 2.38
CA ALA A 23 -2.42 -7.71 0.97
C ALA A 23 -3.25 -8.96 0.66
N TYR A 24 -3.90 -8.93 -0.50
CA TYR A 24 -4.84 -9.95 -0.95
C TYR A 24 -4.56 -10.29 -2.41
N ILE A 25 -4.81 -11.55 -2.76
CA ILE A 25 -5.12 -11.93 -4.12
C ILE A 25 -6.65 -11.84 -4.24
N ALA A 26 -7.13 -10.79 -4.87
CA ALA A 26 -8.54 -10.44 -4.94
C ALA A 26 -9.11 -10.80 -6.31
N PHE A 27 -10.39 -11.19 -6.35
CA PHE A 27 -11.14 -11.29 -7.60
C PHE A 27 -11.82 -9.95 -7.88
N ASP A 28 -11.46 -9.35 -9.00
CA ASP A 28 -12.09 -8.15 -9.52
C ASP A 28 -13.37 -8.51 -10.26
N VAL A 29 -14.50 -8.03 -9.75
CA VAL A 29 -15.82 -8.38 -10.26
C VAL A 29 -16.06 -7.79 -11.65
N GLU A 30 -15.48 -6.63 -11.95
CA GLU A 30 -15.71 -5.93 -13.22
C GLU A 30 -14.84 -6.52 -14.33
N SER A 31 -13.55 -6.72 -14.09
CA SER A 31 -12.65 -7.30 -15.11
C SER A 31 -12.64 -8.82 -15.13
N THR A 32 -13.31 -9.49 -14.17
CA THR A 32 -13.31 -10.95 -14.02
C THR A 32 -11.91 -11.58 -13.92
N ASN A 33 -10.96 -10.85 -13.35
CA ASN A 33 -9.56 -11.24 -13.26
C ASN A 33 -9.11 -11.25 -11.79
N LEU A 34 -8.07 -12.04 -11.50
CA LEU A 34 -7.36 -11.96 -10.23
C LEU A 34 -6.38 -10.78 -10.25
N VAL A 35 -6.39 -10.00 -9.18
CA VAL A 35 -5.55 -8.82 -8.99
C VAL A 35 -4.88 -8.87 -7.63
N TYR A 36 -3.76 -8.17 -7.48
CA TYR A 36 -3.15 -7.94 -6.18
C TYR A 36 -3.74 -6.68 -5.58
N LEU A 37 -4.44 -6.82 -4.45
CA LEU A 37 -5.05 -5.71 -3.72
C LEU A 37 -4.27 -5.48 -2.42
N LYS A 38 -3.77 -4.27 -2.26
CA LYS A 38 -3.08 -3.80 -1.06
C LYS A 38 -3.95 -2.73 -0.39
N ASP A 39 -4.35 -2.98 0.85
CA ASP A 39 -5.19 -2.13 1.68
C ASP A 39 -4.35 -1.67 2.87
N PHE A 40 -4.22 -0.37 3.11
CA PHE A 40 -3.35 0.15 4.17
C PHE A 40 -3.68 1.58 4.58
N TRP A 41 -3.24 1.96 5.77
CA TRP A 41 -3.31 3.31 6.29
C TRP A 41 -2.04 4.07 5.92
N GLN A 42 -2.15 4.95 4.93
CA GLN A 42 -1.05 5.80 4.47
C GLN A 42 -0.96 7.06 5.32
N THR A 43 0.25 7.53 5.63
CA THR A 43 0.47 8.79 6.34
C THR A 43 -0.16 9.96 5.58
N ASP A 44 -1.01 10.72 6.25
CA ASP A 44 -1.81 11.80 5.68
C ASP A 44 -1.22 13.18 6.01
N LEU A 45 0.02 13.39 5.56
CA LEU A 45 0.74 14.64 5.75
C LEU A 45 1.00 15.33 4.40
N PRO A 46 0.99 16.68 4.36
CA PRO A 46 1.35 17.42 3.17
C PRO A 46 2.74 17.02 2.66
N GLY A 47 2.85 16.82 1.34
CA GLY A 47 4.12 16.45 0.69
C GLY A 47 4.44 14.95 0.69
N ILE A 48 3.64 14.11 1.37
CA ILE A 48 3.76 12.65 1.24
C ILE A 48 3.21 12.23 -0.12
N GLN A 49 4.07 11.66 -0.97
CA GLN A 49 3.67 11.14 -2.27
C GLN A 49 2.85 9.86 -2.12
N LYS A 50 1.72 9.78 -2.82
CA LYS A 50 0.89 8.57 -2.85
C LYS A 50 1.54 7.50 -3.71
N GLU A 51 1.47 6.25 -3.27
CA GLU A 51 2.08 5.13 -3.98
C GLU A 51 1.51 4.99 -5.41
N GLY A 52 0.19 5.17 -5.58
CA GLY A 52 -0.44 5.19 -6.90
C GLY A 52 0.14 6.25 -7.84
N ASP A 53 0.41 7.46 -7.34
CA ASP A 53 1.00 8.54 -8.15
C ASP A 53 2.42 8.21 -8.60
N VAL A 54 3.17 7.44 -7.81
CA VAL A 54 4.48 6.91 -8.20
C VAL A 54 4.32 5.95 -9.38
N TYR A 55 3.38 4.99 -9.29
CA TYR A 55 3.10 4.06 -10.39
C TYR A 55 2.67 4.78 -11.67
N CYS A 56 1.79 5.78 -11.58
CA CYS A 56 1.37 6.58 -12.73
C CYS A 56 2.59 7.23 -13.41
N LYS A 57 3.44 7.93 -12.66
CA LYS A 57 4.65 8.57 -13.19
C LYS A 57 5.60 7.59 -13.87
N LEU A 58 5.77 6.40 -13.29
CA LEU A 58 6.65 5.38 -13.83
C LEU A 58 6.09 4.74 -15.12
N HIS A 59 4.77 4.53 -15.19
CA HIS A 59 4.12 4.10 -16.43
C HIS A 59 4.17 5.18 -17.51
N ASP A 60 3.96 6.45 -17.16
CA ASP A 60 4.07 7.58 -18.11
C ASP A 60 5.50 7.69 -18.67
N ALA A 61 6.51 7.42 -17.84
CA ALA A 61 7.91 7.34 -18.24
C ALA A 61 8.28 6.04 -18.96
N GLN A 62 7.32 5.13 -19.20
CA GLN A 62 7.52 3.85 -19.88
C GLN A 62 8.62 2.98 -19.24
N VAL A 63 8.74 3.04 -17.92
CA VAL A 63 9.72 2.24 -17.19
C VAL A 63 9.34 0.75 -17.27
N PRO A 64 10.24 -0.12 -17.74
CA PRO A 64 9.96 -1.55 -17.88
C PRO A 64 9.92 -2.26 -16.53
N ASN A 65 9.40 -3.49 -16.52
CA ASN A 65 9.38 -4.40 -15.36
C ASN A 65 8.65 -3.86 -14.13
N ILE A 66 7.67 -2.99 -14.34
CA ILE A 66 6.81 -2.46 -13.29
C ILE A 66 5.45 -3.16 -13.32
N PRO A 67 4.92 -3.59 -12.16
CA PRO A 67 3.56 -4.12 -12.08
C PRO A 67 2.56 -3.14 -12.69
N LYS A 68 1.65 -3.66 -13.53
CA LYS A 68 0.61 -2.84 -14.14
C LYS A 68 -0.33 -2.31 -13.07
N LEU A 69 -0.41 -0.99 -12.95
CA LEU A 69 -1.36 -0.32 -12.09
C LEU A 69 -2.79 -0.50 -12.61
N GLY A 70 -3.70 -0.97 -11.75
CA GLY A 70 -5.13 -1.02 -12.02
C GLY A 70 -5.85 0.19 -11.43
N LEU A 71 -5.86 0.30 -10.10
CA LEU A 71 -6.52 1.39 -9.37
C LEU A 71 -5.70 1.79 -8.14
N ALA A 72 -5.69 3.08 -7.82
CA ALA A 72 -5.10 3.56 -6.58
C ALA A 72 -5.88 4.76 -6.04
N GLY A 73 -6.12 4.82 -4.73
CA GLY A 73 -6.81 5.96 -4.16
C GLY A 73 -7.22 5.80 -2.70
N ASP A 74 -7.65 6.93 -2.13
CA ASP A 74 -8.18 6.99 -0.77
C ASP A 74 -9.54 6.27 -0.74
N VAL A 75 -9.76 5.46 0.29
CA VAL A 75 -11.02 4.72 0.46
C VAL A 75 -12.10 5.69 0.95
N PRO A 76 -13.23 5.84 0.24
CA PRO A 76 -14.28 6.77 0.62
C PRO A 76 -15.00 6.32 1.90
N LEU A 77 -15.56 7.27 2.65
CA LEU A 77 -16.35 7.01 3.86
C LEU A 77 -17.62 6.20 3.56
N SER A 78 -18.23 6.45 2.40
CA SER A 78 -19.41 5.76 1.93
C SER A 78 -19.42 5.70 0.39
N PRO A 79 -20.29 4.88 -0.21
CA PRO A 79 -20.39 4.80 -1.66
C PRO A 79 -20.74 6.12 -2.35
N GLU A 80 -21.58 6.93 -1.72
CA GLU A 80 -22.02 8.23 -2.22
C GLU A 80 -20.86 9.24 -2.22
N CYS A 81 -19.95 9.13 -1.25
CA CYS A 81 -18.78 9.98 -1.12
C CYS A 81 -17.70 9.72 -2.19
N ALA A 82 -17.74 8.59 -2.91
CA ALA A 82 -16.78 8.31 -3.98
C ALA A 82 -16.83 9.32 -5.14
N VAL A 83 -17.95 10.05 -5.28
CA VAL A 83 -18.18 11.05 -6.33
C VAL A 83 -17.73 12.45 -5.89
N ILE A 84 -17.64 12.68 -4.58
CA ILE A 84 -17.40 14.00 -3.98
C ILE A 84 -15.98 13.98 -3.39
N ALA A 85 -15.03 14.55 -4.12
CA ALA A 85 -13.58 14.68 -3.88
C ALA A 85 -13.05 14.47 -2.43
N SER A 86 -11.85 13.86 -2.34
CA SER A 86 -10.83 13.66 -1.27
C SER A 86 -11.10 13.91 0.24
N PHE A 87 -12.01 14.80 0.61
CA PHE A 87 -12.34 15.11 2.01
C PHE A 87 -13.21 14.04 2.67
N ALA A 88 -13.98 13.30 1.89
CA ALA A 88 -14.85 12.24 2.39
C ALA A 88 -14.19 10.86 2.31
N ALA A 89 -12.92 10.77 2.70
CA ALA A 89 -12.17 9.52 2.83
C ALA A 89 -12.10 9.04 4.29
N GLN A 90 -11.90 7.74 4.48
CA GLN A 90 -11.68 7.17 5.81
C GLN A 90 -10.32 7.64 6.35
N ARG A 91 -10.32 8.34 7.48
CA ARG A 91 -9.13 8.92 8.12
C ARG A 91 -9.10 8.62 9.61
N THR A 92 -7.90 8.51 10.17
CA THR A 92 -7.72 8.47 11.62
C THR A 92 -7.98 9.85 12.21
N ARG A 93 -8.43 9.87 13.47
CA ARG A 93 -8.68 11.11 14.22
C ARG A 93 -7.94 11.17 15.54
N THR A 94 -7.11 10.17 15.86
CA THR A 94 -6.39 10.07 17.13
C THR A 94 -5.56 11.32 17.44
N GLN A 95 -4.96 11.91 16.40
CA GLN A 95 -4.21 13.17 16.47
C GLN A 95 -5.05 14.36 16.94
N ASP A 96 -6.36 14.37 16.66
CA ASP A 96 -7.27 15.45 17.05
C ASP A 96 -7.60 15.40 18.57
N TYR A 97 -7.41 14.24 19.20
CA TYR A 97 -7.71 13.97 20.61
C TYR A 97 -6.44 13.84 21.47
N LEU A 98 -5.28 14.08 20.88
CA LEU A 98 -4.17 14.68 21.62
C LEU A 98 -4.66 16.07 22.10
N LYS A 99 -4.15 16.77 23.11
CA LYS A 99 -4.73 18.08 23.54
C LYS A 99 -6.20 18.02 24.02
N MET A 100 -6.39 17.64 25.27
CA MET A 100 -7.62 18.01 26.01
C MET A 100 -7.61 19.51 26.36
N PRO A 101 -8.76 20.14 26.69
CA PRO A 101 -8.85 21.58 26.98
C PRO A 101 -7.93 22.07 28.12
N ASP A 102 -7.51 21.18 28.99
CA ASP A 102 -6.61 21.39 30.13
C ASP A 102 -5.12 21.14 29.81
N GLY A 103 -4.79 20.70 28.59
CA GLY A 103 -3.42 20.44 28.15
C GLY A 103 -2.79 19.16 28.70
N GLU A 104 -3.51 18.37 29.49
CA GLU A 104 -3.02 17.12 30.07
C GLU A 104 -3.64 15.88 29.40
N HIS A 105 -2.80 14.90 29.06
CA HIS A 105 -3.24 13.63 28.51
C HIS A 105 -3.41 12.60 29.64
N LYS A 106 -4.61 12.50 30.24
CA LYS A 106 -4.87 11.51 31.32
C LYS A 106 -4.60 10.05 30.93
N TRP A 107 -4.67 9.71 29.65
CA TRP A 107 -4.53 8.34 29.14
C TRP A 107 -3.14 8.03 28.56
N CYS A 108 -2.27 9.05 28.36
CA CYS A 108 -0.94 8.85 27.80
C CYS A 108 0.07 9.76 28.51
N PRO A 109 0.91 9.23 29.41
CA PRO A 109 1.99 10.02 29.99
C PRO A 109 3.00 10.40 28.90
N GLY A 110 3.19 11.71 28.66
CA GLY A 110 4.18 12.25 27.73
C GLY A 110 3.59 13.11 26.60
N GLN A 111 4.42 13.43 25.60
CA GLN A 111 4.00 14.09 24.36
C GLN A 111 4.05 13.07 23.21
N PRO A 112 3.03 12.21 23.06
CA PRO A 112 3.02 11.22 21.98
C PRO A 112 2.92 11.93 20.63
N HIS A 113 3.82 11.58 19.72
CA HIS A 113 3.70 11.95 18.31
C HIS A 113 2.78 10.92 17.62
N VAL A 114 1.63 11.38 17.13
CA VAL A 114 0.68 10.54 16.41
C VAL A 114 0.45 11.15 15.03
N ASP A 115 0.91 10.45 14.01
CA ASP A 115 0.65 10.83 12.63
C ASP A 115 -0.82 10.61 12.26
N PRO A 116 -1.43 11.53 11.49
CA PRO A 116 -2.69 11.25 10.83
C PRO A 116 -2.48 10.23 9.70
N TYR A 117 -3.48 9.38 9.48
CA TYR A 117 -3.48 8.41 8.41
C TYR A 117 -4.79 8.45 7.62
N VAL A 118 -4.69 8.13 6.34
CA VAL A 118 -5.82 7.91 5.42
C VAL A 118 -5.83 6.49 4.95
N HIS A 119 -7.00 5.85 4.93
CA HIS A 119 -7.15 4.52 4.37
C HIS A 119 -6.98 4.61 2.85
N TYR A 120 -6.02 3.86 2.33
CA TYR A 120 -5.61 3.87 0.94
C TYR A 120 -5.64 2.45 0.37
N ARG A 121 -6.11 2.33 -0.88
CA ARG A 121 -6.12 1.08 -1.62
C ARG A 121 -5.31 1.21 -2.89
N LEU A 122 -4.46 0.22 -3.13
CA LEU A 122 -3.71 0.03 -4.36
C LEU A 122 -4.05 -1.33 -4.96
N VAL A 123 -4.32 -1.36 -6.25
CA VAL A 123 -4.65 -2.56 -7.02
C VAL A 123 -3.68 -2.66 -8.19
N LEU A 124 -2.95 -3.78 -8.24
CA LEU A 124 -2.05 -4.12 -9.33
C LEU A 124 -2.65 -5.30 -10.10
N GLU A 125 -2.70 -5.17 -11.43
CA GLU A 125 -3.19 -6.23 -12.31
C GLU A 125 -2.13 -7.32 -12.54
N THR A 126 -0.88 -7.05 -12.18
CA THR A 126 0.20 -8.03 -12.22
C THR A 126 0.27 -8.78 -10.89
N LEU A 127 0.13 -10.12 -10.94
CA LEU A 127 0.32 -10.99 -9.79
C LEU A 127 1.79 -11.39 -9.65
N GLY A 128 2.36 -11.07 -8.49
CA GLY A 128 3.69 -11.54 -8.12
C GLY A 128 3.70 -13.00 -7.65
N LYS A 129 4.90 -13.51 -7.39
CA LYS A 129 5.14 -14.72 -6.60
C LYS A 129 6.16 -14.38 -5.50
N PRO A 130 6.09 -15.01 -4.32
CA PRO A 130 7.07 -14.73 -3.26
C PRO A 130 8.45 -15.10 -3.76
N LEU A 131 9.45 -14.28 -3.42
CA LEU A 131 10.81 -14.50 -3.90
C LEU A 131 11.32 -15.88 -3.46
N SER A 132 10.93 -16.34 -2.27
CA SER A 132 11.22 -17.68 -1.73
C SER A 132 10.74 -18.87 -2.58
N THR A 133 9.90 -18.64 -3.60
CA THR A 133 9.38 -19.70 -4.48
C THR A 133 10.23 -19.93 -5.74
N PHE A 134 11.40 -19.28 -5.87
CA PHE A 134 12.31 -19.56 -6.97
C PHE A 134 12.73 -21.04 -6.99
N LYS A 135 12.88 -21.60 -8.18
CA LYS A 135 13.28 -23.01 -8.38
C LYS A 135 14.75 -23.17 -8.70
N SER A 136 15.45 -22.08 -8.99
CA SER A 136 16.88 -22.07 -9.28
C SER A 136 17.49 -20.71 -9.02
N THR A 137 18.79 -20.68 -8.79
CA THR A 137 19.57 -19.43 -8.69
C THR A 137 19.43 -18.58 -9.95
N ARG A 138 19.28 -19.20 -11.13
CA ARG A 138 19.02 -18.48 -12.38
C ARG A 138 17.73 -17.65 -12.30
N GLN A 139 16.62 -18.24 -11.83
CA GLN A 139 15.36 -17.49 -11.68
C GLN A 139 15.49 -16.34 -10.70
N LEU A 140 16.22 -16.54 -9.60
CA LEU A 140 16.51 -15.47 -8.64
C LEU A 140 17.32 -14.34 -9.30
N CYS A 141 18.36 -14.67 -10.06
CA CYS A 141 19.15 -13.68 -10.80
C CYS A 141 18.33 -12.94 -11.86
N GLU A 142 17.43 -13.61 -12.58
CA GLU A 142 16.52 -12.99 -13.54
C GLU A 142 15.60 -11.96 -12.85
N VAL A 143 14.99 -12.31 -11.71
CA VAL A 143 14.15 -11.37 -10.94
C VAL A 143 14.95 -10.17 -10.43
N ILE A 144 16.16 -10.40 -9.91
CA ILE A 144 17.05 -9.30 -9.46
C ILE A 144 17.43 -8.41 -10.64
N TRP A 145 17.76 -9.00 -11.78
CA TRP A 145 18.10 -8.28 -13.00
C TRP A 145 16.93 -7.41 -13.49
N ASP A 146 15.71 -7.97 -13.53
CA ASP A 146 14.52 -7.23 -13.91
C ASP A 146 14.24 -6.06 -12.97
N ALA A 147 14.47 -6.24 -11.66
CA ALA A 147 14.35 -5.18 -10.67
C ALA A 147 15.41 -4.08 -10.84
N ILE A 148 16.65 -4.44 -11.21
CA ILE A 148 17.70 -3.47 -11.53
C ILE A 148 17.31 -2.65 -12.75
N ILE A 149 16.86 -3.29 -13.83
CA ILE A 149 16.41 -2.58 -15.04
C ILE A 149 15.27 -1.61 -14.69
N GLY A 150 14.26 -2.06 -13.95
CA GLY A 150 13.14 -1.20 -13.54
C GLY A 150 13.61 -0.01 -12.69
N LYS A 151 14.58 -0.22 -11.79
CA LYS A 151 15.14 0.84 -10.93
C LYS A 151 16.04 1.83 -11.67
N GLU A 152 16.84 1.35 -12.63
CA GLU A 152 17.74 2.19 -13.42
C GLU A 152 16.96 3.04 -14.43
N CYS A 153 15.89 2.49 -14.99
CA CYS A 153 14.97 3.23 -15.84
C CYS A 153 14.00 4.12 -15.04
N GLY A 154 13.71 3.80 -13.78
CA GLY A 154 12.86 4.58 -12.89
C GLY A 154 13.39 4.59 -11.45
N PHE A 155 14.02 5.69 -11.04
CA PHE A 155 14.30 5.92 -9.62
C PHE A 155 12.97 5.87 -8.85
N ILE A 156 12.91 5.04 -7.78
CA ILE A 156 11.79 4.81 -6.84
C ILE A 156 10.92 3.59 -7.18
N LEU A 157 11.36 2.38 -6.78
CA LEU A 157 10.43 1.23 -6.67
C LEU A 157 10.81 0.16 -5.64
N MET A 158 11.77 0.43 -4.77
CA MET A 158 12.31 -0.64 -3.93
C MET A 158 11.54 -0.85 -2.61
N GLU A 159 10.75 0.12 -2.15
CA GLU A 159 10.12 0.02 -0.82
C GLU A 159 8.73 -0.65 -0.85
N CYS A 160 7.92 -0.48 -1.88
CA CYS A 160 6.50 -0.84 -1.76
C CYS A 160 6.11 -2.24 -2.25
N VAL A 161 6.86 -2.82 -3.21
CA VAL A 161 6.58 -4.16 -3.76
C VAL A 161 7.31 -5.24 -2.99
N LEU A 162 8.56 -4.98 -2.56
CA LEU A 162 9.36 -5.96 -1.83
C LEU A 162 8.92 -6.13 -0.38
N MET A 163 8.52 -5.05 0.33
CA MET A 163 8.13 -5.16 1.74
C MET A 163 6.87 -6.01 1.98
N GLY A 164 5.98 -6.13 1.00
CA GLY A 164 4.80 -6.99 1.09
C GLY A 164 5.02 -8.45 0.63
N TRP A 165 6.15 -8.74 -0.04
CA TRP A 165 6.42 -10.05 -0.66
C TRP A 165 7.69 -10.73 -0.14
N ASP A 166 8.53 -10.05 0.66
CA ASP A 166 9.81 -10.55 1.18
C ASP A 166 9.95 -10.39 2.71
N SER A 167 8.95 -10.80 3.49
CA SER A 167 9.10 -10.88 4.95
C SER A 167 9.62 -12.24 5.44
N SER A 168 10.33 -13.02 4.60
CA SER A 168 11.16 -14.14 5.10
C SER A 168 12.55 -13.72 5.57
N LEU A 169 12.93 -12.45 5.40
CA LEU A 169 14.23 -11.95 5.87
C LEU A 169 14.20 -11.26 7.25
N SER A 170 13.06 -11.25 7.95
CA SER A 170 12.99 -10.83 9.37
C SER A 170 13.40 -11.95 10.35
N SER A 171 14.21 -12.91 9.92
CA SER A 171 14.83 -13.92 10.78
C SER A 171 16.21 -14.32 10.25
N ILE A 172 17.14 -13.36 10.24
CA ILE A 172 18.59 -13.60 10.38
C ILE A 172 19.13 -12.57 11.37
#